data_AF-A0A7X7AT35-F1
#
_entry.id   AF-A0A7X7AT35-F1
#
_cell.length_a   1.000
_cell.length_b   1.000
_cell.length_c   1.000
_cell.angle_alpha   90.00
_cell.angle_beta   90.00
_cell.angle_gamma   90.00
#
_symmetry.space_group_name_H-M   'P 1'
#
loop_
_entity.id
_entity.type
_entity.pdbx_description
1 polymer ?
#
loop_
_entity_poly.entity_id
_entity_poly.type
_entity_poly.pdbx_seq_one_letter_code
_entity_poly.pdbx_strand_id
1 'polypeptide(L)'
;MKKGIFFSIVVLLIFPLFVFATVYIDYDKAKSSTNTYITSMNKYKWYIDPSTNYLYNGSTFSTKTGFVKGGFLNLYEYKVSILGGKTYLNSQINYWTMTEKNTTTTYKISNNGYSESLNTAKIGAKITEYILKNTKVKGKGTYREPWEFLEPEFKIKVDFANATIIRNSSLTGNDVVGYNDTIVYTVEVKNVGEDISEVKAREIELVNAIGKTIQSPTNISVTLNGVAYSSTVSNNIVQSILSSNGYTFFLNPGATLIIKFNVKVIGNAGDVVSNQLVYSIDGVQPNPDPKNSLSIEKLISYSEIADNGANIVLALDDSGSMSAPKMNALKTAANQFIDTLMINDGSNYNNRLCIVTMNKTIDGTKKYKCTNGTTVTPQNLKTIISGLVGSGQTPYGTTLEDCYTSLQSLYNANSHNSNFVVFLSDGEPSSGSYTTQANNIKNYNGTKLYTIGFSVTQTAKTILENLATSPSYYYNASTVDVSSVFGDIARKISELTRQTVKGVVEISKN
;
A
#
# COMPACT_ATOMS: atom_id res chain seq x y z
N MET A 1 25.31 44.74 -34.13
CA MET A 1 24.74 43.71 -33.22
C MET A 1 24.99 44.16 -31.78
N LYS A 2 23.93 44.26 -30.97
CA LYS A 2 23.90 44.26 -29.48
C LYS A 2 24.83 45.24 -28.72
N LYS A 3 24.26 46.28 -28.08
CA LYS A 3 24.61 46.74 -26.71
C LYS A 3 23.87 48.01 -26.21
N GLY A 4 22.67 48.33 -26.73
CA GLY A 4 21.97 49.57 -26.35
C GLY A 4 20.73 49.46 -25.44
N ILE A 5 20.24 48.25 -25.12
CA ILE A 5 18.89 48.10 -24.52
C ILE A 5 18.92 47.59 -23.06
N PHE A 6 20.09 47.24 -22.52
CA PHE A 6 20.15 46.64 -21.18
C PHE A 6 20.20 47.65 -20.01
N PHE A 7 20.39 48.95 -20.27
CA PHE A 7 20.58 49.94 -19.21
C PHE A 7 19.30 50.65 -18.75
N SER A 8 18.21 50.60 -19.53
CA SER A 8 16.94 51.25 -19.16
C SER A 8 16.06 50.42 -18.21
N ILE A 9 16.28 49.11 -18.13
CA ILE A 9 15.46 48.22 -17.26
C ILE A 9 16.04 48.14 -15.84
N VAL A 10 17.35 48.35 -15.66
CA VAL A 10 18.00 48.23 -14.34
C VAL A 10 17.78 49.48 -13.47
N VAL A 11 17.56 50.66 -14.07
CA VAL A 11 17.30 51.91 -13.32
C VAL A 11 15.86 51.98 -12.77
N LEU A 12 14.91 51.25 -13.36
CA LEU A 12 13.54 51.12 -12.86
C LEU A 12 13.40 50.14 -11.68
N LEU A 13 14.42 49.32 -11.40
CA LEU A 13 14.43 48.32 -10.32
C LEU A 13 15.03 48.83 -8.98
N ILE A 14 15.53 50.07 -8.94
CA ILE A 14 16.21 50.65 -7.75
C ILE A 14 15.51 51.91 -7.20
N PHE A 15 14.27 52.19 -7.59
CA PHE A 15 13.43 53.02 -6.72
C PHE A 15 12.89 52.14 -5.59
N PRO A 16 13.36 52.28 -4.33
CA PRO A 16 12.56 51.82 -3.21
C PRO A 16 11.26 52.61 -3.30
N LEU A 17 10.20 51.96 -3.77
CA LEU A 17 8.84 52.38 -3.51
C LEU A 17 8.69 52.33 -1.99
N PHE A 18 9.10 53.40 -1.32
CA PHE A 18 8.64 53.70 0.03
C PHE A 18 7.15 53.99 -0.10
N VAL A 19 6.35 52.94 -0.19
CA VAL A 19 4.94 53.02 0.13
C VAL A 19 4.92 53.34 1.61
N PHE A 20 4.90 54.62 1.95
CA PHE A 20 4.49 55.04 3.27
C PHE A 20 3.06 54.55 3.43
N ALA A 21 2.89 53.41 4.08
CA ALA A 21 1.59 52.88 4.46
C ALA A 21 1.01 53.81 5.52
N THR A 22 0.50 54.97 5.10
CA THR A 22 -0.27 55.84 5.97
C THR A 22 -1.64 55.22 6.16
N VAL A 23 -1.88 54.63 7.33
CA VAL A 23 -3.15 53.97 7.70
C VAL A 23 -4.21 54.99 8.14
N TYR A 24 -4.27 56.15 7.48
CA TYR A 24 -5.26 57.18 7.79
C TYR A 24 -6.47 57.02 6.86
N ILE A 25 -7.59 56.62 7.43
CA ILE A 25 -8.83 56.32 6.71
C ILE A 25 -10.01 57.02 7.36
N ASP A 26 -11.03 57.30 6.54
CA ASP A 26 -12.31 57.77 7.02
C ASP A 26 -13.05 56.66 7.80
N TYR A 27 -14.10 57.05 8.50
CA TYR A 27 -14.87 56.17 9.37
C TYR A 27 -15.40 54.90 8.65
N ASP A 28 -15.94 55.06 7.45
CA ASP A 28 -16.54 53.95 6.70
C ASP A 28 -15.50 52.95 6.19
N LYS A 29 -14.34 53.43 5.74
CA LYS A 29 -13.21 52.56 5.36
C LYS A 29 -12.59 51.86 6.56
N ALA A 30 -12.54 52.50 7.72
CA ALA A 30 -12.08 51.89 8.97
C ALA A 30 -12.95 50.69 9.36
N LYS A 31 -14.26 50.87 9.25
CA LYS A 31 -15.26 49.80 9.45
C LYS A 31 -15.04 48.64 8.47
N SER A 32 -14.93 48.93 7.17
CA SER A 32 -14.72 47.88 6.16
C SER A 32 -13.42 47.10 6.36
N SER A 33 -12.31 47.77 6.67
CA SER A 33 -11.00 47.14 6.88
C SER A 33 -10.99 46.22 8.10
N THR A 34 -11.64 46.65 9.18
CA THR A 34 -11.80 45.87 10.41
C THR A 34 -12.57 44.57 10.14
N ASN A 35 -13.62 44.63 9.34
CA ASN A 35 -14.42 43.45 8.98
C ASN A 35 -13.63 42.42 8.18
N THR A 36 -12.83 42.88 7.21
CA THR A 36 -11.95 42.00 6.44
C THR A 36 -10.94 41.31 7.35
N TYR A 37 -10.33 42.03 8.28
CA TYR A 37 -9.40 41.46 9.24
C TYR A 37 -10.08 40.41 10.14
N ILE A 38 -11.23 40.73 10.74
CA ILE A 38 -11.96 39.81 11.63
C ILE A 38 -12.35 38.52 10.89
N THR A 39 -12.93 38.66 9.69
CA THR A 39 -13.38 37.49 8.91
C THR A 39 -12.24 36.67 8.32
N SER A 40 -11.01 37.18 8.34
CA SER A 40 -9.81 36.42 7.99
C SER A 40 -9.36 35.45 9.09
N MET A 41 -9.80 35.65 10.35
CA MET A 41 -9.46 34.77 11.45
C MET A 41 -10.33 33.51 11.42
N ASN A 42 -9.74 32.32 11.50
CA ASN A 42 -10.46 31.04 11.39
C ASN A 42 -11.58 30.83 12.44
N LYS A 43 -11.40 31.34 13.67
CA LYS A 43 -12.30 31.12 14.82
C LYS A 43 -13.21 32.30 15.13
N TYR A 44 -13.28 33.34 14.29
CA TYR A 44 -14.02 34.56 14.63
C TYR A 44 -15.50 34.30 14.97
N LYS A 45 -16.14 33.32 14.30
CA LYS A 45 -17.54 32.92 14.54
C LYS A 45 -17.79 32.30 15.92
N TRP A 46 -16.75 31.88 16.63
CA TRP A 46 -16.87 31.36 17.99
C TRP A 46 -17.17 32.46 19.01
N TYR A 47 -16.81 33.69 18.66
CA TYR A 47 -16.80 34.81 19.60
C TYR A 47 -17.59 36.00 19.11
N ILE A 48 -17.90 36.12 17.82
CA ILE A 48 -18.48 37.33 17.22
C ILE A 48 -19.80 36.99 16.53
N ASP A 49 -20.84 37.75 16.85
CA ASP A 49 -22.12 37.73 16.11
C ASP A 49 -21.97 38.53 14.80
N PRO A 50 -22.03 37.89 13.62
CA PRO A 50 -21.92 38.59 12.35
C PRO A 50 -23.26 39.19 11.87
N SER A 51 -24.36 38.91 12.56
CA SER A 51 -25.74 39.19 12.13
C SER A 51 -26.36 40.37 12.86
N THR A 52 -26.10 40.51 14.16
CA THR A 52 -26.65 41.59 14.98
C THR A 52 -25.58 42.63 15.28
N ASN A 53 -25.85 43.88 14.93
CA ASN A 53 -24.97 45.00 15.25
C ASN A 53 -25.60 45.85 16.32
N TYR A 54 -24.78 46.19 17.31
CA TYR A 54 -25.21 46.95 18.46
C TYR A 54 -24.48 48.29 18.51
N LEU A 55 -25.23 49.34 18.81
CA LEU A 55 -24.74 50.69 19.08
C LEU A 55 -24.86 50.94 20.59
N TYR A 56 -23.75 51.36 21.20
CA TYR A 56 -23.77 51.96 22.54
C TYR A 56 -23.49 53.45 22.42
N ASN A 57 -24.43 54.29 22.84
CA ASN A 57 -24.32 55.76 22.77
C ASN A 57 -23.76 56.39 24.06
N GLY A 58 -23.23 55.60 24.99
CA GLY A 58 -22.75 56.07 26.30
C GLY A 58 -23.73 55.86 27.45
N SER A 59 -24.97 55.47 27.18
CA SER A 59 -26.00 55.25 28.21
C SER A 59 -26.96 54.10 27.87
N THR A 60 -27.30 53.90 26.59
CA THR A 60 -28.20 52.83 26.12
C THR A 60 -27.55 51.95 25.07
N PHE A 61 -27.92 50.67 25.08
CA PHE A 61 -27.53 49.69 24.08
C PHE A 61 -28.73 49.42 23.16
N SER A 62 -28.56 49.60 21.84
CA SER A 62 -29.61 49.38 20.85
C SER A 62 -29.08 48.66 19.62
N THR A 63 -29.96 47.96 18.88
CA THR A 63 -29.61 47.43 17.56
C THR A 63 -29.64 48.56 16.52
N LYS A 64 -28.71 48.56 15.57
CA LYS A 64 -28.67 49.55 14.50
C LYS A 64 -28.52 48.92 13.13
N THR A 65 -29.39 49.30 12.20
CA THR A 65 -29.34 48.91 10.79
C THR A 65 -28.25 49.70 10.06
N GLY A 66 -27.64 49.10 9.03
CA GLY A 66 -26.53 49.72 8.27
C GLY A 66 -25.12 49.38 8.76
N PHE A 67 -25.01 48.57 9.81
CA PHE A 67 -23.75 47.95 10.22
C PHE A 67 -23.71 46.56 9.56
N VAL A 68 -22.61 46.24 8.86
CA VAL A 68 -22.52 45.02 8.03
C VAL A 68 -21.67 43.93 8.70
N LYS A 69 -21.00 44.28 9.81
CA LYS A 69 -20.24 43.51 10.81
C LYS A 69 -19.38 44.53 11.58
N GLY A 70 -19.04 44.25 12.84
CA GLY A 70 -18.14 45.06 13.67
C GLY A 70 -18.83 45.69 14.87
N GLY A 71 -18.27 45.44 16.06
CA GLY A 71 -18.74 45.97 17.33
C GLY A 71 -17.62 46.71 18.03
N PHE A 72 -17.81 47.96 18.43
CA PHE A 72 -16.67 48.79 18.84
C PHE A 72 -16.47 48.84 20.33
N LEU A 73 -15.23 49.16 20.71
CA LEU A 73 -14.87 49.45 22.08
C LEU A 73 -15.69 50.63 22.57
N ASN A 74 -16.63 50.32 23.44
CA ASN A 74 -17.55 51.30 23.94
C ASN A 74 -16.91 52.08 25.11
N LEU A 75 -17.50 53.22 25.47
CA LEU A 75 -16.95 54.07 26.53
C LEU A 75 -16.74 53.33 27.85
N TYR A 76 -17.58 52.34 28.17
CA TYR A 76 -17.45 51.55 29.39
C TYR A 76 -16.19 50.67 29.36
N GLU A 77 -15.95 49.95 28.27
CA GLU A 77 -14.74 49.12 28.10
C GLU A 77 -13.46 49.96 28.16
N TYR A 78 -13.48 51.15 27.54
CA TYR A 78 -12.37 52.08 27.63
C TYR A 78 -12.11 52.50 29.08
N LYS A 79 -13.15 52.85 29.83
CA LYS A 79 -13.02 53.26 31.24
C LYS A 79 -12.51 52.13 32.14
N VAL A 80 -13.00 50.89 31.96
CA VAL A 80 -12.57 49.74 32.77
C VAL A 80 -11.11 49.37 32.52
N SER A 81 -10.59 49.62 31.32
CA SER A 81 -9.18 49.36 31.00
C SER A 81 -8.16 50.25 31.73
N ILE A 82 -8.61 51.35 32.36
CA ILE A 82 -7.74 52.33 33.00
C ILE A 82 -7.29 51.83 34.38
N LEU A 83 -5.99 51.63 34.55
CA LEU A 83 -5.37 51.31 35.83
C LEU A 83 -4.19 52.26 36.09
N GLY A 84 -4.25 53.03 37.18
CA GLY A 84 -3.20 54.00 37.53
C GLY A 84 -2.99 55.09 36.46
N GLY A 85 -4.07 55.52 35.80
CA GLY A 85 -4.03 56.54 34.73
C GLY A 85 -3.52 56.04 33.38
N LYS A 86 -3.25 54.73 33.23
CA LYS A 86 -2.78 54.12 31.99
C LYS A 86 -3.78 53.09 31.47
N THR A 87 -3.88 52.98 30.15
CA THR A 87 -4.68 51.96 29.47
C THR A 87 -3.87 51.37 28.32
N TYR A 88 -4.02 50.07 28.04
CA TYR A 88 -3.47 49.41 26.85
C TYR A 88 -4.20 49.82 25.56
N LEU A 89 -5.29 50.57 25.69
CA LEU A 89 -6.06 51.06 24.57
C LEU A 89 -5.46 52.32 23.96
N ASN A 90 -4.73 53.13 24.75
CA ASN A 90 -4.03 54.29 24.21
C ASN A 90 -3.03 53.88 23.11
N SER A 91 -3.03 54.65 22.03
CA SER A 91 -2.21 54.43 20.84
C SER A 91 -1.67 55.78 20.37
N GLN A 92 -0.44 55.80 19.85
CA GLN A 92 0.15 56.98 19.22
C GLN A 92 -0.67 57.47 18.03
N ILE A 93 -1.42 56.56 17.38
CA ILE A 93 -2.33 56.86 16.29
C ILE A 93 -3.75 56.86 16.85
N ASN A 94 -4.44 58.00 16.70
CA ASN A 94 -5.86 58.10 17.05
C ASN A 94 -6.66 57.09 16.25
N TYR A 95 -7.68 56.47 16.85
CA TYR A 95 -8.53 55.54 16.12
C TYR A 95 -10.01 55.70 16.47
N TRP A 96 -10.85 55.35 15.49
CA TRP A 96 -12.29 55.44 15.58
C TRP A 96 -12.87 54.52 16.67
N THR A 97 -13.88 55.00 17.39
CA THR A 97 -14.86 54.14 18.08
C THR A 97 -16.15 54.12 17.24
N MET A 98 -17.12 53.24 17.51
CA MET A 98 -18.45 53.34 16.86
C MET A 98 -19.57 53.62 17.84
N THR A 99 -19.24 54.38 18.88
CA THR A 99 -20.21 55.23 19.56
C THR A 99 -20.39 56.48 18.71
N GLU A 100 -21.54 56.60 18.07
CA GLU A 100 -21.92 57.86 17.42
C GLU A 100 -22.47 58.84 18.45
N LYS A 101 -22.11 60.11 18.30
CA LYS A 101 -22.78 61.21 19.00
C LYS A 101 -23.99 61.70 18.19
N ASN A 102 -23.87 61.69 16.86
CA ASN A 102 -24.91 62.04 15.88
C ASN A 102 -24.49 61.57 14.47
N THR A 103 -25.23 61.98 13.42
CA THR A 103 -25.00 61.60 12.01
C THR A 103 -23.70 62.12 11.39
N THR A 104 -23.05 63.14 11.97
CA THR A 104 -21.88 63.84 11.39
C THR A 104 -20.59 63.68 12.21
N THR A 105 -20.69 63.30 13.48
CA THR A 105 -19.56 63.16 14.40
C THR A 105 -19.56 61.85 15.16
N THR A 106 -18.38 61.27 15.30
CA THR A 106 -18.13 60.02 16.02
C THR A 106 -17.00 60.21 17.02
N TYR A 107 -17.00 59.44 18.08
CA TYR A 107 -15.91 59.46 19.04
C TYR A 107 -14.66 58.72 18.53
N LYS A 108 -13.50 59.16 19.01
CA LYS A 108 -12.20 58.56 18.78
C LYS A 108 -11.45 58.39 20.11
N ILE A 109 -10.54 57.43 20.14
CA ILE A 109 -9.55 57.31 21.22
C ILE A 109 -8.24 57.94 20.74
N SER A 110 -7.63 58.72 21.62
CA SER A 110 -6.37 59.45 21.40
C SER A 110 -5.44 59.29 22.61
N ASN A 111 -4.21 59.79 22.53
CA ASN A 111 -3.30 59.84 23.69
C ASN A 111 -3.88 60.61 24.89
N ASN A 112 -4.81 61.54 24.66
CA ASN A 112 -5.50 62.31 25.72
C ASN A 112 -6.83 61.64 26.13
N GLY A 113 -7.06 60.41 25.68
CA GLY A 113 -8.27 59.63 25.93
C GLY A 113 -9.36 59.86 24.91
N TYR A 114 -10.60 59.78 25.37
CA TYR A 114 -11.81 59.71 24.56
C TYR A 114 -12.28 61.11 24.14
N SER A 115 -12.41 61.38 22.84
CA SER A 115 -12.76 62.71 22.31
C SER A 115 -13.55 62.63 20.99
N GLU A 116 -14.13 63.75 20.54
CA GLU A 116 -14.98 63.81 19.33
C GLU A 116 -14.17 64.08 18.05
N SER A 117 -14.70 63.64 16.90
CA SER A 117 -14.15 63.93 15.57
C SER A 117 -15.23 63.84 14.48
N LEU A 118 -15.07 64.61 13.40
CA LEU A 118 -15.91 64.52 12.21
C LEU A 118 -15.72 63.15 11.52
N ASN A 119 -16.80 62.51 11.07
CA ASN A 119 -16.74 61.17 10.44
C ASN A 119 -15.88 61.11 9.17
N THR A 120 -15.62 62.27 8.56
CA THR A 120 -14.77 62.46 7.37
C THR A 120 -13.30 62.69 7.69
N ALA A 121 -12.92 62.84 8.97
CA ALA A 121 -11.53 63.01 9.34
C ALA A 121 -10.72 61.75 8.94
N LYS A 122 -9.43 61.91 8.68
CA LYS A 122 -8.55 60.76 8.40
C LYS A 122 -7.75 60.44 9.66
N ILE A 123 -8.15 59.39 10.36
CA ILE A 123 -7.44 58.86 11.54
C ILE A 123 -7.18 57.37 11.37
N GLY A 124 -6.48 56.74 12.31
CA GLY A 124 -6.22 55.30 12.29
C GLY A 124 -7.46 54.46 12.56
N ALA A 125 -7.29 53.15 12.42
CA ALA A 125 -8.29 52.16 12.80
C ALA A 125 -7.68 51.16 13.78
N LYS A 126 -8.47 50.70 14.75
CA LYS A 126 -8.10 49.63 15.68
C LYS A 126 -9.25 48.63 15.71
N ILE A 127 -8.90 47.34 15.61
CA ILE A 127 -9.89 46.27 15.71
C ILE A 127 -10.39 46.22 17.14
N THR A 128 -11.71 46.32 17.29
CA THR A 128 -12.44 46.20 18.55
C THR A 128 -13.73 45.47 18.22
N GLU A 129 -14.27 44.65 19.15
CA GLU A 129 -15.28 43.62 18.81
C GLU A 129 -16.45 43.58 19.82
N TYR A 130 -17.67 43.25 19.36
CA TYR A 130 -18.76 42.80 20.23
C TYR A 130 -18.80 41.28 20.24
N ILE A 131 -18.92 40.75 21.45
CA ILE A 131 -18.72 39.35 21.76
C ILE A 131 -20.10 38.65 21.86
N LEU A 132 -20.20 37.43 21.34
CA LEU A 132 -21.37 36.56 21.53
C LEU A 132 -21.70 36.46 23.02
N LYS A 133 -23.00 36.54 23.33
CA LYS A 133 -23.50 36.40 24.71
C LYS A 133 -22.97 35.08 25.30
N ASN A 134 -22.55 35.13 26.57
CA ASN A 134 -21.96 34.01 27.32
C ASN A 134 -20.56 33.54 26.87
N THR A 135 -19.89 34.27 25.97
CA THR A 135 -18.46 34.03 25.72
C THR A 135 -17.68 34.26 27.00
N LYS A 136 -16.90 33.25 27.40
CA LYS A 136 -16.08 33.32 28.60
C LYS A 136 -14.72 33.92 28.26
N VAL A 137 -14.22 34.74 29.18
CA VAL A 137 -12.86 35.29 29.10
C VAL A 137 -12.07 34.88 30.34
N LYS A 138 -10.74 34.81 30.19
CA LYS A 138 -9.79 34.79 31.31
C LYS A 138 -9.05 36.13 31.37
N GLY A 139 -8.43 36.42 32.51
CA GLY A 139 -7.73 37.68 32.77
C GLY A 139 -8.61 38.76 33.38
N LYS A 140 -8.01 39.90 33.76
CA LYS A 140 -8.69 40.97 34.51
C LYS A 140 -9.04 42.20 33.67
N GLY A 141 -8.73 42.20 32.39
CA GLY A 141 -8.97 43.34 31.49
C GLY A 141 -8.06 44.53 31.76
N THR A 142 -6.93 44.32 32.47
CA THR A 142 -5.93 45.35 32.74
C THR A 142 -4.80 45.27 31.71
N TYR A 143 -3.97 46.31 31.62
CA TYR A 143 -2.84 46.31 30.68
C TYR A 143 -1.80 45.19 30.93
N ARG A 144 -1.73 44.62 32.15
CA ARG A 144 -0.83 43.50 32.50
C ARG A 144 -1.50 42.14 32.39
N GLU A 145 -2.83 42.12 32.38
CA GLU A 145 -3.63 40.90 32.41
C GLU A 145 -4.87 41.13 31.53
N PRO A 146 -4.69 41.21 30.20
CA PRO A 146 -5.77 41.50 29.25
C PRO A 146 -6.79 40.36 29.24
N TRP A 147 -7.99 40.65 28.73
CA TRP A 147 -8.97 39.59 28.50
C TRP A 147 -8.59 38.76 27.29
N GLU A 148 -8.63 37.44 27.47
CA GLU A 148 -8.46 36.46 26.40
C GLU A 148 -9.71 35.58 26.33
N PHE A 149 -10.24 35.35 25.13
CA PHE A 149 -11.36 34.42 24.94
C PHE A 149 -10.96 33.00 25.33
N LEU A 150 -11.83 32.33 26.07
CA LEU A 150 -11.76 30.88 26.28
C LEU A 150 -12.47 30.19 25.13
N GLU A 151 -12.00 29.01 24.73
CA GLU A 151 -12.73 28.20 23.74
C GLU A 151 -14.15 27.91 24.25
N PRO A 152 -15.18 28.07 23.40
CA PRO A 152 -16.55 27.81 23.79
C PRO A 152 -16.74 26.31 24.06
N GLU A 153 -17.47 26.02 25.13
CA GLU A 153 -17.86 24.65 25.43
C GLU A 153 -19.10 24.30 24.60
N PHE A 154 -18.91 23.54 23.53
CA PHE A 154 -20.02 23.09 22.70
C PHE A 154 -20.84 22.04 23.45
N LYS A 155 -22.15 22.27 23.54
CA LYS A 155 -23.10 21.36 24.22
C LYS A 155 -23.58 20.22 23.32
N ILE A 156 -22.91 20.00 22.20
CA ILE A 156 -23.02 18.79 21.39
C ILE A 156 -21.72 18.00 21.55
N LYS A 157 -21.84 16.76 21.98
CA LYS A 157 -20.74 15.79 21.97
C LYS A 157 -20.83 14.98 20.69
N VAL A 158 -19.72 14.91 19.96
CA VAL A 158 -19.58 14.08 18.78
C VAL A 158 -18.47 13.09 19.10
N ASP A 159 -18.82 11.81 19.08
CA ASP A 159 -17.88 10.72 19.26
C ASP A 159 -17.86 9.92 17.97
N PHE A 160 -16.80 10.09 17.19
CA PHE A 160 -16.53 9.22 16.06
C PHE A 160 -15.68 8.05 16.52
N ALA A 161 -16.33 6.97 16.97
CA ALA A 161 -15.64 5.83 17.55
C ALA A 161 -14.66 5.19 16.54
N ASN A 162 -13.51 4.73 17.06
CA ASN A 162 -12.50 4.05 16.27
C ASN A 162 -13.12 2.96 15.40
N ALA A 163 -12.71 2.93 14.13
CA ALA A 163 -13.08 1.93 13.15
C ALA A 163 -12.98 0.51 13.75
N THR A 164 -14.12 -0.18 13.86
CA THR A 164 -14.10 -1.61 14.19
C THR A 164 -13.83 -2.38 12.90
N ILE A 165 -12.78 -3.19 12.89
CA ILE A 165 -12.37 -3.91 11.68
C ILE A 165 -12.88 -5.35 11.75
N ILE A 166 -13.75 -5.71 10.81
CA ILE A 166 -14.15 -7.09 10.57
C ILE A 166 -13.18 -7.68 9.54
N ARG A 167 -12.39 -8.65 9.97
CA ARG A 167 -11.27 -9.22 9.23
C ARG A 167 -11.75 -10.27 8.23
N ASN A 168 -11.42 -10.06 6.96
CA ASN A 168 -11.35 -11.12 5.94
C ASN A 168 -9.90 -11.47 5.60
N SER A 169 -8.94 -10.62 6.01
CA SER A 169 -7.51 -10.86 5.93
C SER A 169 -6.96 -11.54 7.19
N SER A 170 -5.76 -12.10 7.09
CA SER A 170 -5.02 -12.69 8.23
C SER A 170 -4.17 -11.67 9.00
N LEU A 171 -4.36 -10.37 8.77
CA LEU A 171 -3.60 -9.31 9.44
C LEU A 171 -4.01 -9.14 10.90
N THR A 172 -3.10 -8.63 11.72
CA THR A 172 -3.33 -8.33 13.14
C THR A 172 -2.91 -6.89 13.45
N GLY A 173 -3.56 -6.26 14.42
CA GLY A 173 -3.31 -4.85 14.81
C GLY A 173 -4.44 -3.90 14.43
N ASN A 174 -4.65 -2.84 15.21
CA ASN A 174 -5.82 -1.97 15.07
C ASN A 174 -5.67 -0.86 14.00
N ASP A 175 -4.44 -0.59 13.56
CA ASP A 175 -4.12 0.52 12.66
C ASP A 175 -3.83 0.07 11.22
N VAL A 176 -4.03 -1.22 10.93
CA VAL A 176 -3.81 -1.83 9.62
C VAL A 176 -5.05 -2.58 9.15
N VAL A 177 -5.30 -2.57 7.85
CA VAL A 177 -6.42 -3.26 7.19
C VAL A 177 -5.94 -4.00 5.95
N GLY A 178 -6.56 -5.14 5.65
CA GLY A 178 -6.29 -5.91 4.43
C GLY A 178 -7.32 -5.65 3.33
N TYR A 179 -6.97 -6.04 2.10
CA TYR A 179 -7.96 -6.13 1.01
C TYR A 179 -9.14 -7.01 1.44
N ASN A 180 -10.36 -6.61 1.08
CA ASN A 180 -11.63 -7.20 1.51
C ASN A 180 -11.97 -7.11 3.01
N ASP A 181 -11.11 -6.57 3.88
CA ASP A 181 -11.52 -6.24 5.25
C ASP A 181 -12.68 -5.24 5.22
N THR A 182 -13.56 -5.33 6.21
CA THR A 182 -14.68 -4.40 6.35
C THR A 182 -14.44 -3.50 7.55
N ILE A 183 -14.41 -2.20 7.30
CA ILE A 183 -14.33 -1.19 8.35
C ILE A 183 -15.75 -0.77 8.72
N VAL A 184 -16.06 -0.84 10.00
CA VAL A 184 -17.34 -0.41 10.57
C VAL A 184 -17.15 0.94 11.25
N TYR A 185 -17.81 1.96 10.71
CA TYR A 185 -17.82 3.31 11.25
C TYR A 185 -19.07 3.52 12.10
N THR A 186 -18.89 4.11 13.29
CA THR A 186 -19.99 4.48 14.19
C THR A 186 -19.80 5.93 14.62
N VAL A 187 -20.72 6.81 14.22
CA VAL A 187 -20.78 8.21 14.64
C VAL A 187 -21.88 8.35 15.66
N GLU A 188 -21.54 8.79 16.87
CA GLU A 188 -22.51 9.16 17.90
C GLU A 188 -22.53 10.68 18.07
N VAL A 189 -23.71 11.28 17.99
CA VAL A 189 -23.93 12.71 18.20
C VAL A 189 -24.96 12.88 19.31
N LYS A 190 -24.56 13.52 20.41
CA LYS A 190 -25.41 13.71 21.58
C LYS A 190 -25.57 15.18 21.92
N ASN A 191 -26.81 15.64 22.05
CA ASN A 191 -27.11 16.94 22.60
C ASN A 191 -27.15 16.87 24.14
N VAL A 192 -26.17 17.48 24.79
CA VAL A 192 -26.07 17.62 26.25
C VAL A 192 -26.45 19.02 26.75
N GLY A 193 -26.97 19.86 25.85
CA GLY A 193 -27.48 21.20 26.14
C GLY A 193 -28.96 21.23 26.53
N GLU A 194 -29.46 22.43 26.75
CA GLU A 194 -30.84 22.71 27.18
C GLU A 194 -31.76 23.14 26.03
N ASP A 195 -31.17 23.49 24.88
CA ASP A 195 -31.89 23.95 23.68
C ASP A 195 -31.79 22.92 22.54
N ILE A 196 -32.69 23.05 21.57
CA ILE A 196 -32.58 22.33 20.30
C ILE A 196 -31.37 22.87 19.54
N SER A 197 -30.54 21.98 19.01
CA SER A 197 -29.39 22.37 18.20
C SER A 197 -29.50 21.85 16.77
N GLU A 198 -29.13 22.70 15.82
CA GLU A 198 -28.88 22.33 14.43
C GLU A 198 -27.44 21.81 14.29
N VAL A 199 -27.28 20.54 13.93
CA VAL A 199 -25.97 19.92 13.71
C VAL A 199 -25.83 19.55 12.24
N LYS A 200 -24.89 20.18 11.54
CA LYS A 200 -24.54 19.81 10.17
C LYS A 200 -23.23 19.04 10.17
N ALA A 201 -23.26 17.78 9.74
CA ALA A 201 -22.09 16.90 9.73
C ALA A 201 -21.71 16.47 8.32
N ARG A 202 -20.40 16.32 8.10
CA ARG A 202 -19.79 15.89 6.84
C ARG A 202 -18.52 15.12 7.11
N GLU A 203 -18.35 14.01 6.40
CA GLU A 203 -17.06 13.32 6.36
C GLU A 203 -16.25 13.83 5.16
N ILE A 204 -14.94 14.06 5.33
CA ILE A 204 -14.11 14.67 4.27
C ILE A 204 -13.02 13.77 3.68
N GLU A 205 -12.60 12.71 4.37
CA GLU A 205 -11.52 11.82 3.91
C GLU A 205 -12.07 10.57 3.19
N LEU A 206 -13.08 9.90 3.76
CA LEU A 206 -13.79 8.78 3.13
C LEU A 206 -14.43 9.17 1.81
N VAL A 207 -14.94 10.40 1.67
CA VAL A 207 -15.46 10.90 0.39
C VAL A 207 -14.43 10.78 -0.74
N ASN A 208 -13.16 11.02 -0.44
CA ASN A 208 -12.07 10.89 -1.41
C ASN A 208 -11.59 9.45 -1.60
N ALA A 209 -11.88 8.57 -0.63
CA ALA A 209 -11.50 7.15 -0.62
C ALA A 209 -12.50 6.26 -1.37
N ILE A 210 -13.78 6.62 -1.41
CA ILE A 210 -14.84 5.85 -2.07
C ILE A 210 -14.53 5.66 -3.56
N GLY A 211 -14.60 4.41 -4.02
CA GLY A 211 -14.28 4.00 -5.39
C GLY A 211 -12.79 3.90 -5.69
N LYS A 212 -11.91 4.28 -4.74
CA LYS A 212 -10.45 4.18 -4.89
C LYS A 212 -9.86 3.15 -3.94
N THR A 213 -9.95 3.40 -2.64
CA THR A 213 -9.40 2.53 -1.59
C THR A 213 -10.48 1.82 -0.78
N ILE A 214 -11.73 2.28 -0.85
CA ILE A 214 -12.90 1.64 -0.24
C ILE A 214 -14.10 1.61 -1.19
N GLN A 215 -15.02 0.67 -0.99
CA GLN A 215 -16.31 0.63 -1.66
C GLN A 215 -17.30 1.63 -1.06
N SER A 216 -18.38 1.89 -1.80
CA SER A 216 -19.55 2.60 -1.29
C SER A 216 -20.07 1.95 0.01
N PRO A 217 -20.63 2.76 0.93
CA PRO A 217 -21.09 2.26 2.23
C PRO A 217 -22.23 1.25 2.09
N THR A 218 -22.25 0.28 2.98
CA THR A 218 -23.24 -0.79 3.09
C THR A 218 -23.64 -1.00 4.55
N ASN A 219 -24.64 -1.85 4.83
CA ASN A 219 -25.13 -2.13 6.18
C ASN A 219 -25.39 -0.86 6.99
N ILE A 220 -26.06 0.09 6.36
CA ILE A 220 -26.32 1.42 6.91
C ILE A 220 -27.49 1.35 7.89
N SER A 221 -27.30 1.91 9.08
CA SER A 221 -28.36 2.16 10.05
C SER A 221 -28.20 3.51 10.71
N VAL A 222 -29.34 4.16 10.99
CA VAL A 222 -29.41 5.40 11.75
C VAL A 222 -30.46 5.24 12.83
N THR A 223 -30.14 5.60 14.07
CA THR A 223 -31.10 5.63 15.18
C THR A 223 -31.11 6.99 15.85
N LEU A 224 -32.29 7.44 16.25
CA LEU A 224 -32.48 8.63 17.09
C LEU A 224 -33.15 8.18 18.38
N ASN A 225 -32.49 8.39 19.52
CA ASN A 225 -32.95 7.93 20.83
C ASN A 225 -33.28 6.43 20.85
N GLY A 226 -32.49 5.62 20.13
CA GLY A 226 -32.70 4.18 19.99
C GLY A 226 -33.77 3.77 18.97
N VAL A 227 -34.55 4.72 18.43
CA VAL A 227 -35.55 4.45 17.39
C VAL A 227 -34.88 4.46 16.02
N ALA A 228 -34.96 3.35 15.30
CA ALA A 228 -34.36 3.21 13.98
C ALA A 228 -35.14 3.98 12.90
N TYR A 229 -34.43 4.66 12.01
CA TYR A 229 -34.98 5.16 10.77
C TYR A 229 -35.16 4.05 9.74
N SER A 230 -36.02 4.29 8.75
CA SER A 230 -36.16 3.38 7.62
C SER A 230 -34.84 3.26 6.85
N SER A 231 -34.66 2.17 6.12
CA SER A 231 -33.47 1.93 5.29
C SER A 231 -33.27 3.04 4.26
N THR A 232 -34.34 3.51 3.61
CA THR A 232 -34.29 4.61 2.64
C THR A 232 -33.79 5.91 3.27
N VAL A 233 -34.34 6.29 4.43
CA VAL A 233 -33.92 7.51 5.14
C VAL A 233 -32.48 7.39 5.61
N SER A 234 -32.12 6.25 6.20
CA SER A 234 -30.75 5.98 6.68
C SER A 234 -29.74 6.05 5.54
N ASN A 235 -30.05 5.47 4.37
CA ASN A 235 -29.21 5.56 3.17
C ASN A 235 -29.04 7.01 2.72
N ASN A 236 -30.12 7.78 2.61
CA ASN A 236 -30.04 9.18 2.18
C ASN A 236 -29.18 10.03 3.13
N ILE A 237 -29.29 9.79 4.45
CA ILE A 237 -28.47 10.46 5.45
C ILE A 237 -26.98 10.15 5.24
N VAL A 238 -26.61 8.87 5.17
CA VAL A 238 -25.20 8.47 5.04
C VAL A 238 -24.60 8.94 3.72
N GLN A 239 -25.33 8.83 2.61
CA GLN A 239 -24.87 9.36 1.32
C GLN A 239 -24.66 10.88 1.36
N SER A 240 -25.51 11.60 2.08
CA SER A 240 -25.38 13.06 2.23
C SER A 240 -24.17 13.44 3.09
N ILE A 241 -23.91 12.72 4.20
CA ILE A 241 -22.70 12.90 5.03
C ILE A 241 -21.43 12.65 4.21
N LEU A 242 -21.46 11.61 3.36
CA LEU A 242 -20.36 11.24 2.46
C LEU A 242 -20.39 12.03 1.14
N SER A 243 -20.87 13.27 1.18
CA SER A 243 -20.89 14.18 0.03
C SER A 243 -20.24 15.52 0.37
N SER A 244 -20.10 16.40 -0.63
CA SER A 244 -19.66 17.78 -0.40
C SER A 244 -20.64 18.60 0.46
N ASN A 245 -21.92 18.21 0.50
CA ASN A 245 -22.98 19.02 1.11
C ASN A 245 -23.16 18.72 2.61
N GLY A 246 -22.82 17.52 3.07
CA GLY A 246 -23.12 17.04 4.42
C GLY A 246 -24.62 16.78 4.64
N TYR A 247 -24.99 16.52 5.89
CA TYR A 247 -26.39 16.38 6.31
C TYR A 247 -26.65 17.19 7.59
N THR A 248 -27.85 17.77 7.69
CA THR A 248 -28.28 18.57 8.85
C THR A 248 -29.30 17.81 9.69
N PHE A 249 -29.06 17.76 10.99
CA PHE A 249 -29.94 17.17 12.00
C PHE A 249 -30.39 18.23 13.00
N PHE A 250 -31.60 18.07 13.53
CA PHE A 250 -32.09 18.86 14.65
C PHE A 250 -32.21 17.94 15.86
N LEU A 251 -31.44 18.22 16.91
CA LEU A 251 -31.39 17.39 18.10
C LEU A 251 -32.01 18.13 19.27
N ASN A 252 -33.08 17.55 19.82
CA ASN A 252 -33.67 18.00 21.07
C ASN A 252 -32.68 17.81 22.24
N PRO A 253 -32.85 18.54 23.35
CA PRO A 253 -32.09 18.32 24.58
C PRO A 253 -32.10 16.84 25.00
N GLY A 254 -30.92 16.30 25.31
CA GLY A 254 -30.74 14.90 25.71
C GLY A 254 -30.79 13.88 24.55
N ALA A 255 -31.12 14.30 23.32
CA ALA A 255 -31.23 13.40 22.20
C ALA A 255 -29.85 12.84 21.78
N THR A 256 -29.84 11.57 21.38
CA THR A 256 -28.66 10.86 20.88
C THR A 256 -28.95 10.27 19.51
N LEU A 257 -28.17 10.66 18.51
CA LEU A 257 -28.19 10.14 17.15
C LEU A 257 -27.00 9.19 16.98
N ILE A 258 -27.24 7.99 16.46
CA ILE A 258 -26.19 7.04 16.13
C ILE A 258 -26.28 6.69 14.65
N ILE A 259 -25.18 6.83 13.93
CA ILE A 259 -25.05 6.49 12.52
C ILE A 259 -24.01 5.39 12.40
N LYS A 260 -24.38 4.27 11.79
CA LYS A 260 -23.48 3.13 11.58
C LYS A 260 -23.49 2.71 10.12
N PHE A 261 -22.31 2.45 9.57
CA PHE A 261 -22.16 1.93 8.21
C PHE A 261 -20.85 1.18 8.03
N ASN A 262 -20.84 0.26 7.07
CA ASN A 262 -19.71 -0.56 6.72
C ASN A 262 -19.11 -0.06 5.40
N VAL A 263 -17.79 -0.04 5.30
CA VAL A 263 -17.09 0.10 4.02
C VAL A 263 -16.12 -1.07 3.83
N LYS A 264 -16.05 -1.61 2.61
CA LYS A 264 -15.11 -2.68 2.27
C LYS A 264 -13.85 -2.09 1.67
N VAL A 265 -12.68 -2.54 2.13
CA VAL A 265 -11.38 -2.11 1.61
C VAL A 265 -11.11 -2.77 0.26
N ILE A 266 -10.76 -1.95 -0.73
CA ILE A 266 -10.41 -2.38 -2.10
C ILE A 266 -9.08 -1.80 -2.59
N GLY A 267 -8.44 -0.93 -1.79
CA GLY A 267 -7.15 -0.34 -2.13
C GLY A 267 -6.01 -1.37 -2.09
N ASN A 268 -4.87 -0.97 -2.65
CA ASN A 268 -3.68 -1.78 -2.73
C ASN A 268 -2.83 -1.67 -1.47
N ALA A 269 -1.90 -2.61 -1.27
CA ALA A 269 -0.92 -2.51 -0.20
C ALA A 269 -0.07 -1.23 -0.35
N GLY A 270 0.11 -0.51 0.74
CA GLY A 270 0.76 0.81 0.76
C GLY A 270 -0.21 1.99 0.63
N ASP A 271 -1.46 1.76 0.22
CA ASP A 271 -2.49 2.79 0.29
C ASP A 271 -2.93 3.06 1.74
N VAL A 272 -3.62 4.17 1.97
CA VAL A 272 -4.15 4.53 3.30
C VAL A 272 -5.64 4.83 3.18
N VAL A 273 -6.42 4.30 4.11
CA VAL A 273 -7.82 4.70 4.32
C VAL A 273 -7.85 5.68 5.48
N SER A 274 -8.39 6.87 5.28
CA SER A 274 -8.55 7.84 6.36
C SER A 274 -10.00 8.25 6.54
N ASN A 275 -10.35 8.66 7.75
CA ASN A 275 -11.63 9.25 8.09
C ASN A 275 -11.41 10.52 8.92
N GLN A 276 -12.21 11.54 8.64
CA GLN A 276 -12.28 12.75 9.46
C GLN A 276 -13.68 13.36 9.37
N LEU A 277 -14.35 13.45 10.52
CA LEU A 277 -15.65 14.07 10.62
C LEU A 277 -15.50 15.57 10.91
N VAL A 278 -16.19 16.38 10.12
CA VAL A 278 -16.29 17.82 10.29
C VAL A 278 -17.74 18.17 10.50
N TYR A 279 -18.02 19.04 11.47
CA TYR A 279 -19.38 19.40 11.81
C TYR A 279 -19.51 20.85 12.25
N SER A 280 -20.71 21.41 12.14
CA SER A 280 -21.09 22.69 12.72
C SER A 280 -22.32 22.57 13.59
N ILE A 281 -22.36 23.35 14.67
CA ILE A 281 -23.46 23.45 15.62
C ILE A 281 -23.99 24.87 15.53
N ASP A 282 -25.25 25.03 15.16
CA ASP A 282 -25.93 26.33 15.03
C ASP A 282 -25.11 27.33 14.16
N GLY A 283 -24.50 26.81 13.08
CA GLY A 283 -23.68 27.57 12.14
C GLY A 283 -22.22 27.83 12.57
N VAL A 284 -21.81 27.36 13.75
CA VAL A 284 -20.45 27.49 14.28
C VAL A 284 -19.73 26.15 14.19
N GLN A 285 -18.54 26.12 13.58
CA GLN A 285 -17.75 24.90 13.41
C GLN A 285 -16.76 24.72 14.58
N PRO A 286 -16.87 23.68 15.41
CA PRO A 286 -15.86 23.34 16.41
C PRO A 286 -14.54 22.90 15.78
N ASN A 287 -13.52 22.64 16.61
CA ASN A 287 -12.34 21.92 16.10
C ASN A 287 -12.81 20.57 15.53
N PRO A 288 -12.35 20.18 14.33
CA PRO A 288 -12.74 18.90 13.74
C PRO A 288 -12.17 17.75 14.58
N ASP A 289 -12.80 16.58 14.45
CA ASP A 289 -12.25 15.37 15.07
C ASP A 289 -10.85 15.06 14.51
N PRO A 290 -9.98 14.41 15.31
CA PRO A 290 -8.69 13.95 14.83
C PRO A 290 -8.86 13.09 13.57
N LYS A 291 -7.97 13.32 12.60
CA LYS A 291 -7.87 12.44 11.43
C LYS A 291 -7.41 11.06 11.89
N ASN A 292 -8.20 10.04 11.59
CA ASN A 292 -7.83 8.65 11.81
C ASN A 292 -7.41 8.01 10.49
N SER A 293 -6.36 7.19 10.52
CA SER A 293 -5.73 6.61 9.33
C SER A 293 -5.39 5.15 9.56
N LEU A 294 -5.78 4.30 8.61
CA LEU A 294 -5.49 2.87 8.59
C LEU A 294 -4.65 2.55 7.36
N SER A 295 -3.50 1.92 7.56
CA SER A 295 -2.64 1.49 6.46
C SER A 295 -3.20 0.23 5.81
N ILE A 296 -3.25 0.20 4.48
CA ILE A 296 -3.62 -1.02 3.76
C ILE A 296 -2.38 -1.87 3.61
N GLU A 297 -2.40 -3.05 4.19
CA GLU A 297 -1.32 -4.02 4.11
C GLU A 297 -1.78 -5.31 3.43
N LYS A 298 -0.81 -6.09 2.98
CA LYS A 298 -1.05 -7.46 2.50
C LYS A 298 -0.06 -8.36 3.21
N LEU A 299 -0.58 -9.33 3.95
CA LEU A 299 0.26 -10.42 4.42
C LEU A 299 0.65 -11.24 3.20
N ILE A 300 1.93 -11.19 2.81
CA ILE A 300 2.46 -12.02 1.75
C ILE A 300 2.92 -13.32 2.41
N SER A 301 2.06 -14.33 2.35
CA SER A 301 2.44 -15.70 2.67
C SER A 301 3.10 -16.29 1.42
N TYR A 302 4.42 -16.19 1.30
CA TYR A 302 5.15 -16.99 0.31
C TYR A 302 5.38 -18.38 0.90
N SER A 303 4.77 -19.39 0.29
CA SER A 303 5.32 -20.73 0.35
C SER A 303 6.42 -20.76 -0.71
N GLU A 304 7.68 -20.64 -0.32
CA GLU A 304 8.75 -21.13 -1.19
C GLU A 304 8.53 -22.63 -1.36
N ILE A 305 7.98 -23.05 -2.50
CA ILE A 305 8.23 -24.41 -2.96
C ILE A 305 9.67 -24.37 -3.44
N ALA A 306 10.58 -25.02 -2.72
CA ALA A 306 11.92 -25.26 -3.24
C ALA A 306 11.78 -25.92 -4.62
N ASP A 307 12.31 -25.29 -5.68
CA ASP A 307 12.26 -25.82 -7.05
C ASP A 307 12.95 -27.20 -7.09
N ASN A 308 12.21 -28.29 -6.93
CA ASN A 308 12.75 -29.64 -7.00
C ASN A 308 13.28 -29.89 -8.42
N GLY A 309 14.61 -30.04 -8.56
CA GLY A 309 15.27 -30.41 -9.80
C GLY A 309 15.32 -31.93 -10.00
N ALA A 310 16.18 -32.38 -10.90
CA ALA A 310 16.39 -33.79 -11.22
C ALA A 310 17.82 -34.25 -10.90
N ASN A 311 17.96 -35.40 -10.22
CA ASN A 311 19.20 -36.17 -10.14
C ASN A 311 19.17 -37.23 -11.22
N ILE A 312 20.00 -37.08 -12.26
CA ILE A 312 19.95 -37.91 -13.46
C ILE A 312 21.26 -38.69 -13.60
N VAL A 313 21.17 -40.00 -13.81
CA VAL A 313 22.31 -40.82 -14.20
C VAL A 313 22.06 -41.37 -15.60
N LEU A 314 22.92 -41.03 -16.54
CA LEU A 314 22.84 -41.50 -17.91
C LEU A 314 23.95 -42.52 -18.18
N ALA A 315 23.55 -43.77 -18.38
CA ALA A 315 24.43 -44.91 -18.60
C ALA A 315 24.41 -45.36 -20.05
N LEU A 316 25.60 -45.40 -20.65
CA LEU A 316 25.79 -45.54 -22.09
C LEU A 316 26.60 -46.80 -22.40
N ASP A 317 26.02 -47.67 -23.21
CA ASP A 317 26.70 -48.82 -23.80
C ASP A 317 27.72 -48.37 -24.85
N ASP A 318 28.98 -48.70 -24.60
CA ASP A 318 30.12 -48.50 -25.50
C ASP A 318 30.82 -49.83 -25.84
N SER A 319 30.09 -50.95 -25.77
CA SER A 319 30.57 -52.29 -26.14
C SER A 319 30.93 -52.42 -27.63
N GLY A 320 31.60 -53.50 -28.01
CA GLY A 320 32.02 -53.73 -29.40
C GLY A 320 30.87 -53.71 -30.43
N SER A 321 29.67 -54.18 -30.06
CA SER A 321 28.47 -54.17 -30.91
C SER A 321 27.97 -52.76 -31.22
N MET A 322 28.27 -51.80 -30.34
CA MET A 322 27.91 -50.39 -30.48
C MET A 322 28.78 -49.62 -31.47
N SER A 323 29.69 -50.27 -32.20
CA SER A 323 30.51 -49.62 -33.24
C SER A 323 29.68 -48.81 -34.27
N ALA A 324 30.34 -47.98 -35.08
CA ALA A 324 29.63 -47.17 -36.07
C ALA A 324 28.77 -48.05 -37.00
N PRO A 325 27.50 -47.68 -37.28
CA PRO A 325 26.90 -46.36 -37.10
C PRO A 325 26.23 -46.09 -35.73
N LYS A 326 26.03 -47.12 -34.89
CA LYS A 326 25.29 -47.02 -33.63
C LYS A 326 25.91 -46.01 -32.67
N MET A 327 27.24 -46.04 -32.50
CA MET A 327 27.96 -45.09 -31.63
C MET A 327 27.71 -43.63 -32.02
N ASN A 328 27.64 -43.32 -33.31
CA ASN A 328 27.46 -41.93 -33.77
C ASN A 328 26.04 -41.42 -33.44
N ALA A 329 25.04 -42.27 -33.61
CA ALA A 329 23.66 -41.96 -33.24
C ALA A 329 23.51 -41.80 -31.72
N LEU A 330 24.13 -42.69 -30.93
CA LEU A 330 24.16 -42.60 -29.47
C LEU A 330 24.76 -41.27 -29.00
N LYS A 331 25.94 -40.89 -29.53
CA LYS A 331 26.60 -39.63 -29.18
C LYS A 331 25.74 -38.42 -29.47
N THR A 332 25.08 -38.41 -30.63
CA THR A 332 24.17 -37.34 -31.03
C THR A 332 23.00 -37.22 -30.05
N ALA A 333 22.32 -38.34 -29.78
CA ALA A 333 21.17 -38.39 -28.90
C ALA A 333 21.51 -38.01 -27.44
N ALA A 334 22.60 -38.54 -26.90
CA ALA A 334 23.05 -38.25 -25.54
C ALA A 334 23.45 -36.77 -25.37
N ASN A 335 24.10 -36.17 -26.37
CA ASN A 335 24.41 -34.74 -26.35
C ASN A 335 23.13 -33.88 -26.34
N GLN A 336 22.13 -34.22 -27.16
CA GLN A 336 20.83 -33.54 -27.19
C GLN A 336 20.05 -33.68 -25.87
N PHE A 337 20.14 -34.84 -25.23
CA PHE A 337 19.57 -35.08 -23.90
C PHE A 337 20.16 -34.13 -22.85
N ILE A 338 21.50 -33.97 -22.84
CA ILE A 338 22.18 -33.01 -21.96
C ILE A 338 21.74 -31.58 -22.26
N ASP A 339 21.70 -31.20 -23.54
CA ASP A 339 21.31 -29.84 -23.94
C ASP A 339 19.91 -29.50 -23.42
N THR A 340 18.97 -30.43 -23.55
CA THR A 340 17.58 -30.26 -23.12
C THR A 340 17.45 -30.09 -21.60
N LEU A 341 18.17 -30.90 -20.82
CA LEU A 341 18.00 -30.92 -19.36
C LEU A 341 18.87 -29.93 -18.60
N MET A 342 20.00 -29.51 -19.18
CA MET A 342 21.07 -28.83 -18.44
C MET A 342 21.52 -27.49 -19.06
N ILE A 343 21.19 -27.19 -20.32
CA ILE A 343 21.80 -26.06 -21.05
C ILE A 343 20.76 -25.11 -21.66
N ASN A 344 19.73 -25.63 -22.33
CA ASN A 344 18.77 -24.82 -23.07
C ASN A 344 17.91 -23.93 -22.16
N ASP A 345 17.34 -22.87 -22.75
CA ASP A 345 16.36 -21.99 -22.10
C ASP A 345 15.17 -22.81 -21.56
N GLY A 346 14.94 -22.75 -20.25
CA GLY A 346 13.92 -23.55 -19.56
C GLY A 346 14.44 -24.82 -18.88
N SER A 347 15.74 -25.10 -18.93
CA SER A 347 16.39 -26.08 -18.06
C SER A 347 16.31 -25.66 -16.58
N ASN A 348 16.20 -26.63 -15.67
CA ASN A 348 16.19 -26.37 -14.23
C ASN A 348 17.64 -26.37 -13.72
N TYR A 349 18.08 -25.25 -13.15
CA TYR A 349 19.46 -25.09 -12.65
C TYR A 349 19.78 -26.00 -11.45
N ASN A 350 18.78 -26.56 -10.78
CA ASN A 350 18.95 -27.56 -9.73
C ASN A 350 19.19 -28.97 -10.27
N ASN A 351 19.10 -29.18 -11.59
CA ASN A 351 19.41 -30.47 -12.21
C ASN A 351 20.88 -30.84 -12.01
N ARG A 352 21.12 -32.12 -11.77
CA ARG A 352 22.45 -32.72 -11.62
C ARG A 352 22.52 -33.97 -12.47
N LEU A 353 23.64 -34.16 -13.16
CA LEU A 353 23.80 -35.26 -14.12
C LEU A 353 25.10 -36.02 -13.89
N CYS A 354 25.04 -37.34 -13.97
CA CYS A 354 26.20 -38.21 -14.14
C CYS A 354 26.16 -38.93 -15.49
N ILE A 355 27.33 -39.11 -16.11
CA ILE A 355 27.52 -40.07 -17.19
C ILE A 355 28.20 -41.31 -16.63
N VAL A 356 27.70 -42.49 -16.99
CA VAL A 356 28.29 -43.81 -16.71
C VAL A 356 28.55 -44.50 -18.05
N THR A 357 29.70 -45.15 -18.20
CA THR A 357 30.09 -45.89 -19.41
C THR A 357 30.37 -47.35 -19.09
N MET A 358 30.10 -48.27 -20.01
CA MET A 358 30.28 -49.71 -19.74
C MET A 358 31.76 -50.13 -19.73
N ASN A 359 32.55 -49.63 -20.67
CA ASN A 359 33.92 -50.06 -20.90
C ASN A 359 34.93 -48.93 -20.68
N LYS A 360 34.66 -47.73 -21.23
CA LYS A 360 35.57 -46.59 -21.10
C LYS A 360 35.77 -46.18 -19.64
N THR A 361 37.03 -46.08 -19.24
CA THR A 361 37.41 -45.44 -17.98
C THR A 361 37.42 -43.92 -18.15
N ILE A 362 36.79 -43.20 -17.24
CA ILE A 362 36.61 -41.74 -17.31
C ILE A 362 37.52 -41.00 -16.33
N ASP A 363 37.62 -41.49 -15.10
CA ASP A 363 38.31 -40.79 -14.00
C ASP A 363 39.10 -41.77 -13.13
N GLY A 364 40.41 -41.88 -13.38
CA GLY A 364 41.27 -42.84 -12.71
C GLY A 364 40.88 -44.28 -13.04
N THR A 365 40.21 -44.96 -12.11
CA THR A 365 39.65 -46.31 -12.29
C THR A 365 38.14 -46.32 -12.50
N LYS A 366 37.48 -45.17 -12.36
CA LYS A 366 36.01 -45.04 -12.42
C LYS A 366 35.54 -44.93 -13.86
N LYS A 367 34.37 -45.50 -14.13
CA LYS A 367 33.66 -45.39 -15.41
C LYS A 367 32.47 -44.43 -15.36
N TYR A 368 32.51 -43.48 -14.41
CA TYR A 368 31.49 -42.46 -14.30
C TYR A 368 32.07 -41.08 -13.94
N LYS A 369 31.34 -40.02 -14.30
CA LYS A 369 31.63 -38.64 -13.90
C LYS A 369 30.33 -37.86 -13.72
N CYS A 370 30.27 -37.06 -12.67
CA CYS A 370 29.09 -36.29 -12.29
C CYS A 370 29.36 -34.79 -12.29
N THR A 371 28.35 -34.00 -12.65
CA THR A 371 28.36 -32.56 -12.40
C THR A 371 28.45 -32.30 -10.91
N ASN A 372 29.27 -31.32 -10.51
CA ASN A 372 29.46 -30.94 -9.11
C ASN A 372 29.09 -29.46 -8.84
N GLY A 373 28.40 -28.82 -9.78
CA GLY A 373 27.96 -27.42 -9.68
C GLY A 373 29.07 -26.37 -9.80
N THR A 374 30.33 -26.79 -9.97
CA THR A 374 31.48 -25.86 -10.01
C THR A 374 32.47 -26.23 -11.12
N THR A 375 33.21 -27.32 -10.95
CA THR A 375 34.33 -27.71 -11.82
C THR A 375 33.93 -28.63 -12.96
N VAL A 376 32.92 -29.48 -12.74
CA VAL A 376 32.42 -30.43 -13.74
C VAL A 376 31.09 -29.92 -14.26
N THR A 377 31.14 -29.34 -15.47
CA THR A 377 30.02 -28.75 -16.20
C THR A 377 29.38 -29.77 -17.16
N PRO A 378 28.15 -29.51 -17.66
CA PRO A 378 27.55 -30.32 -18.71
C PRO A 378 28.45 -30.49 -19.95
N GLN A 379 29.24 -29.46 -20.30
CA GLN A 379 30.17 -29.51 -21.42
C GLN A 379 31.28 -30.56 -21.20
N ASN A 380 31.78 -30.71 -19.97
CA ASN A 380 32.76 -31.76 -19.65
C ASN A 380 32.17 -33.17 -19.90
N LEU A 381 30.88 -33.36 -19.59
CA LEU A 381 30.18 -34.62 -19.85
C LEU A 381 29.99 -34.87 -21.36
N LYS A 382 29.69 -33.83 -22.15
CA LYS A 382 29.62 -33.92 -23.62
C LYS A 382 30.97 -34.30 -24.25
N THR A 383 32.09 -33.86 -23.68
CA THR A 383 33.43 -34.28 -24.12
C THR A 383 33.66 -35.78 -23.90
N ILE A 384 33.21 -36.33 -22.77
CA ILE A 384 33.29 -37.77 -22.47
C ILE A 384 32.51 -38.56 -23.53
N ILE A 385 31.26 -38.17 -23.79
CA ILE A 385 30.37 -38.78 -24.78
C ILE A 385 31.03 -38.76 -26.17
N SER A 386 31.54 -37.60 -26.58
CA SER A 386 32.15 -37.42 -27.91
C SER A 386 33.33 -38.37 -28.14
N GLY A 387 34.08 -38.71 -27.08
CA GLY A 387 35.19 -39.65 -27.12
C GLY A 387 34.84 -41.13 -26.93
N LEU A 388 33.56 -41.53 -26.89
CA LEU A 388 33.19 -42.94 -26.79
C LEU A 388 33.53 -43.71 -28.08
N VAL A 389 33.95 -44.96 -27.94
CA VAL A 389 34.24 -45.88 -29.05
C VAL A 389 33.69 -47.25 -28.70
N GLY A 390 33.10 -47.95 -29.67
CA GLY A 390 32.57 -49.29 -29.46
C GLY A 390 33.71 -50.29 -29.24
N SER A 391 33.86 -50.79 -28.02
CA SER A 391 34.93 -51.73 -27.64
C SER A 391 34.57 -52.51 -26.38
N GLY A 392 35.16 -53.69 -26.21
CA GLY A 392 34.97 -54.48 -24.99
C GLY A 392 33.64 -55.23 -24.94
N GLN A 393 33.24 -55.60 -23.72
CA GLN A 393 32.10 -56.48 -23.42
C GLN A 393 30.87 -55.65 -23.02
N THR A 394 29.77 -56.31 -22.63
CA THR A 394 28.51 -55.66 -22.24
C THR A 394 28.20 -55.94 -20.75
N PRO A 395 29.02 -55.43 -19.80
CA PRO A 395 28.93 -55.78 -18.38
C PRO A 395 27.83 -54.97 -17.66
N TYR A 396 26.57 -55.40 -17.79
CA TYR A 396 25.44 -54.72 -17.13
C TYR A 396 25.60 -54.62 -15.62
N GLY A 397 26.11 -55.68 -14.97
CA GLY A 397 26.21 -55.73 -13.51
C GLY A 397 27.03 -54.58 -12.93
N THR A 398 28.27 -54.43 -13.37
CA THR A 398 29.17 -53.37 -12.90
C THR A 398 28.71 -51.99 -13.35
N THR A 399 28.10 -51.89 -14.54
CA THR A 399 27.58 -50.61 -15.05
C THR A 399 26.43 -50.12 -14.18
N LEU A 400 25.49 -50.99 -13.81
CA LEU A 400 24.36 -50.63 -12.94
C LEU A 400 24.82 -50.39 -11.49
N GLU A 401 25.89 -51.04 -11.03
CA GLU A 401 26.54 -50.73 -9.75
C GLU A 401 27.14 -49.31 -9.75
N ASP A 402 27.84 -48.92 -10.84
CA ASP A 402 28.33 -47.55 -11.02
C ASP A 402 27.17 -46.54 -11.12
N CYS A 403 26.04 -46.92 -11.75
CA CYS A 403 24.84 -46.09 -11.76
C CYS A 403 24.28 -45.87 -10.36
N TYR A 404 24.18 -46.94 -9.56
CA TYR A 404 23.68 -46.86 -8.20
C TYR A 404 24.58 -45.98 -7.33
N THR A 405 25.89 -46.15 -7.44
CA THR A 405 26.88 -45.30 -6.75
C THR A 405 26.77 -43.83 -7.16
N SER A 406 26.65 -43.57 -8.46
CA SER A 406 26.48 -42.22 -9.01
C SER A 406 25.18 -41.57 -8.51
N LEU A 407 24.10 -42.34 -8.48
CA LEU A 407 22.79 -41.91 -8.00
C LEU A 407 22.82 -41.53 -6.52
N GLN A 408 23.46 -42.34 -5.68
CA GLN A 408 23.66 -42.03 -4.26
C GLN A 408 24.47 -40.73 -4.09
N SER A 409 25.51 -40.53 -4.90
CA SER A 409 26.30 -39.29 -4.88
C SER A 409 25.46 -38.07 -5.25
N LEU A 410 24.59 -38.16 -6.24
CA LEU A 410 23.70 -37.05 -6.62
C LEU A 410 22.65 -36.78 -5.55
N TYR A 411 22.02 -37.83 -5.01
CA TYR A 411 21.02 -37.72 -3.96
C TYR A 411 21.57 -37.09 -2.69
N ASN A 412 22.76 -37.51 -2.25
CA ASN A 412 23.41 -36.92 -1.08
C ASN A 412 23.77 -35.44 -1.30
N ALA A 413 24.01 -35.04 -2.56
CA ALA A 413 24.32 -33.66 -2.89
C ALA A 413 23.06 -32.78 -3.02
N ASN A 414 21.90 -33.36 -3.38
CA ASN A 414 20.60 -32.72 -3.26
C ASN A 414 19.46 -33.77 -3.17
N SER A 415 18.96 -33.99 -1.96
CA SER A 415 17.95 -35.01 -1.66
C SER A 415 16.52 -34.62 -2.05
N HIS A 416 16.29 -33.34 -2.37
CA HIS A 416 14.98 -32.81 -2.76
C HIS A 416 14.67 -33.04 -4.24
N ASN A 417 15.70 -33.33 -5.05
CA ASN A 417 15.55 -33.61 -6.46
C ASN A 417 14.88 -34.98 -6.71
N SER A 418 14.09 -35.06 -7.78
CA SER A 418 13.57 -36.32 -8.29
C SER A 418 14.68 -37.16 -8.94
N ASN A 419 14.64 -38.47 -8.73
CA ASN A 419 15.74 -39.36 -9.09
C ASN A 419 15.45 -40.16 -10.37
N PHE A 420 16.38 -40.14 -11.32
CA PHE A 420 16.24 -40.79 -12.63
C PHE A 420 17.53 -41.50 -13.04
N VAL A 421 17.38 -42.71 -13.59
CA VAL A 421 18.47 -43.41 -14.28
C VAL A 421 18.00 -43.76 -15.68
N VAL A 422 18.82 -43.47 -16.69
CA VAL A 422 18.57 -43.80 -18.10
C VAL A 422 19.66 -44.75 -18.54
N PHE A 423 19.30 -45.99 -18.88
CA PHE A 423 20.24 -47.04 -19.24
C PHE A 423 20.02 -47.50 -20.67
N LEU A 424 21.02 -47.34 -21.53
CA LEU A 424 20.95 -47.75 -22.93
C LEU A 424 21.90 -48.92 -23.21
N SER A 425 21.43 -49.89 -24.00
CA SER A 425 22.25 -50.99 -24.53
C SER A 425 21.73 -51.50 -25.87
N ASP A 426 22.62 -52.04 -26.72
CA ASP A 426 22.24 -52.72 -27.96
C ASP A 426 22.27 -54.25 -27.91
N GLY A 427 22.67 -54.82 -26.77
CA GLY A 427 22.99 -56.24 -26.66
C GLY A 427 22.50 -56.90 -25.38
N GLU A 428 22.98 -58.13 -25.19
CA GLU A 428 22.72 -58.94 -24.02
C GLU A 428 23.87 -58.80 -23.01
N PRO A 429 23.61 -58.91 -21.69
CA PRO A 429 24.65 -58.80 -20.68
C PRO A 429 25.68 -59.92 -20.83
N SER A 430 26.97 -59.56 -20.87
CA SER A 430 28.06 -60.54 -20.98
C SER A 430 28.35 -61.27 -19.66
N SER A 431 27.98 -60.67 -18.52
CA SER A 431 28.12 -61.25 -17.17
C SER A 431 27.48 -60.35 -16.10
N GLY A 432 27.26 -60.91 -14.91
CA GLY A 432 27.02 -60.14 -13.67
C GLY A 432 25.61 -60.21 -13.09
N SER A 433 25.47 -59.68 -11.86
CA SER A 433 24.22 -59.64 -11.08
C SER A 433 23.40 -58.38 -11.41
N TYR A 434 23.10 -58.17 -12.69
CA TYR A 434 22.46 -56.94 -13.18
C TYR A 434 21.02 -56.75 -12.68
N THR A 435 20.29 -57.83 -12.41
CA THR A 435 18.93 -57.77 -11.84
C THR A 435 18.94 -57.22 -10.42
N THR A 436 19.89 -57.63 -9.58
CA THR A 436 20.06 -57.11 -8.22
C THR A 436 20.37 -55.62 -8.24
N GLN A 437 21.30 -55.18 -9.10
CA GLN A 437 21.66 -53.76 -9.16
C GLN A 437 20.53 -52.89 -9.74
N ALA A 438 19.80 -53.37 -10.74
CA ALA A 438 18.61 -52.67 -11.22
C ALA A 438 17.53 -52.54 -10.12
N ASN A 439 17.35 -53.57 -9.28
CA ASN A 439 16.43 -53.50 -8.15
C ASN A 439 16.90 -52.52 -7.07
N ASN A 440 18.20 -52.46 -6.79
CA ASN A 440 18.78 -51.46 -5.86
C ASN A 440 18.48 -50.03 -6.33
N ILE A 441 18.64 -49.76 -7.63
CA ILE A 441 18.31 -48.46 -8.24
C ILE A 441 16.81 -48.16 -8.08
N LYS A 442 15.93 -49.07 -8.51
CA LYS A 442 14.47 -48.87 -8.47
C LYS A 442 13.93 -48.62 -7.05
N ASN A 443 14.53 -49.25 -6.05
CA ASN A 443 14.09 -49.14 -4.66
C ASN A 443 14.70 -47.93 -3.93
N TYR A 444 15.60 -47.18 -4.57
CA TYR A 444 16.26 -46.04 -3.95
C TYR A 444 15.45 -44.77 -4.14
N ASN A 445 14.89 -44.21 -3.05
CA ASN A 445 14.35 -42.85 -2.99
C ASN A 445 13.44 -42.46 -4.19
N GLY A 446 12.51 -43.35 -4.57
CA GLY A 446 11.52 -43.08 -5.61
C GLY A 446 12.07 -43.07 -7.05
N THR A 447 13.29 -43.56 -7.27
CA THR A 447 13.98 -43.49 -8.57
C THR A 447 13.21 -44.17 -9.70
N LYS A 448 13.22 -43.53 -10.87
CA LYS A 448 12.73 -44.11 -12.12
C LYS A 448 13.90 -44.56 -13.00
N LEU A 449 13.94 -45.86 -13.28
CA LEU A 449 14.90 -46.50 -14.18
C LEU A 449 14.26 -46.65 -15.56
N TYR A 450 14.69 -45.81 -16.49
CA TYR A 450 14.42 -45.93 -17.92
C TYR A 450 15.44 -46.87 -18.56
N THR A 451 14.96 -47.74 -19.45
CA THR A 451 15.83 -48.58 -20.27
C THR A 451 15.55 -48.37 -21.75
N ILE A 452 16.61 -48.32 -22.55
CA ILE A 452 16.53 -48.12 -24.01
C ILE A 452 17.21 -49.31 -24.68
N GLY A 453 16.43 -50.11 -25.40
CA GLY A 453 16.96 -51.16 -26.27
C GLY A 453 17.28 -50.60 -27.64
N PHE A 454 18.57 -50.56 -28.00
CA PHE A 454 19.03 -49.92 -29.22
C PHE A 454 19.34 -50.92 -30.33
N SER A 455 18.39 -51.17 -31.24
CA SER A 455 18.50 -52.20 -32.29
C SER A 455 18.84 -53.59 -31.73
N VAL A 456 18.08 -54.00 -30.71
CA VAL A 456 18.29 -55.20 -29.88
C VAL A 456 17.57 -56.44 -30.42
N THR A 457 18.04 -57.64 -30.03
CA THR A 457 17.31 -58.91 -30.21
C THR A 457 16.07 -58.96 -29.32
N GLN A 458 15.16 -59.92 -29.58
CA GLN A 458 13.99 -60.13 -28.73
C GLN A 458 14.37 -60.52 -27.28
N THR A 459 15.48 -61.25 -27.11
CA THR A 459 16.02 -61.60 -25.79
C THR A 459 16.50 -60.36 -25.04
N ALA A 460 17.34 -59.53 -25.68
CA ALA A 460 17.83 -58.29 -25.08
C ALA A 460 16.69 -57.30 -24.76
N LYS A 461 15.67 -57.22 -25.63
CA LYS A 461 14.44 -56.47 -25.36
C LYS A 461 13.77 -56.93 -24.06
N THR A 462 13.51 -58.22 -23.92
CA THR A 462 12.86 -58.78 -22.71
C THR A 462 13.69 -58.48 -21.46
N ILE A 463 15.01 -58.58 -21.54
CA ILE A 463 15.90 -58.25 -20.41
C ILE A 463 15.74 -56.78 -20.03
N LEU A 464 15.90 -55.85 -20.99
CA LEU A 464 15.83 -54.42 -20.73
C LEU A 464 14.46 -53.96 -20.24
N GLU A 465 13.38 -54.54 -20.76
CA GLU A 465 12.01 -54.28 -20.31
C GLU A 465 11.81 -54.68 -18.83
N ASN A 466 12.38 -55.81 -18.41
CA ASN A 466 12.32 -56.27 -17.02
C ASN A 466 13.22 -55.45 -16.06
N LEU A 467 14.27 -54.81 -16.58
CA LEU A 467 15.13 -53.95 -15.75
C LEU A 467 14.48 -52.59 -15.47
N ALA A 468 13.65 -52.09 -16.38
CA ALA A 468 12.93 -50.83 -16.21
C ALA A 468 12.07 -50.80 -14.93
N THR A 469 11.72 -49.60 -14.46
CA THR A 469 10.79 -49.44 -13.34
C THR A 469 9.43 -50.09 -13.59
N SER A 470 8.93 -49.99 -14.81
CA SER A 470 7.78 -50.72 -15.33
C SER A 470 7.85 -50.76 -16.86
N PRO A 471 7.00 -51.54 -17.55
CA PRO A 471 7.03 -51.60 -19.01
C PRO A 471 6.92 -50.24 -19.72
N SER A 472 6.28 -49.23 -19.10
CA SER A 472 6.17 -47.87 -19.67
C SER A 472 7.47 -47.04 -19.57
N TYR A 473 8.49 -47.54 -18.88
CA TYR A 473 9.83 -46.94 -18.80
C TYR A 473 10.83 -47.62 -19.74
N TYR A 474 10.41 -48.63 -20.49
CA TYR A 474 11.20 -49.23 -21.57
C TYR A 474 10.90 -48.55 -22.91
N TYR A 475 11.95 -48.32 -23.70
CA TYR A 475 11.86 -47.80 -25.06
C TYR A 475 12.64 -48.69 -26.00
N ASN A 476 12.03 -49.08 -27.11
CA ASN A 476 12.71 -49.74 -28.20
C ASN A 476 13.12 -48.70 -29.25
N ALA A 477 14.40 -48.61 -29.58
CA ALA A 477 14.95 -47.61 -30.48
C ALA A 477 15.68 -48.26 -31.65
N SER A 478 15.41 -47.79 -32.88
CA SER A 478 16.26 -48.05 -34.04
C SER A 478 17.39 -47.01 -34.13
N THR A 479 18.38 -47.22 -35.00
CA THR A 479 19.48 -46.27 -35.28
C THR A 479 19.04 -44.85 -35.58
N VAL A 480 17.89 -44.68 -36.24
CA VAL A 480 17.34 -43.36 -36.59
C VAL A 480 16.45 -42.77 -35.48
N ASP A 481 15.87 -43.62 -34.63
CA ASP A 481 14.89 -43.19 -33.61
C ASP A 481 15.52 -42.87 -32.24
N VAL A 482 16.77 -43.25 -32.00
CA VAL A 482 17.41 -43.10 -30.67
C VAL A 482 17.40 -41.64 -30.18
N SER A 483 17.63 -40.66 -31.06
CA SER A 483 17.51 -39.24 -30.73
C SER A 483 16.09 -38.85 -30.29
N SER A 484 15.06 -39.39 -30.94
CA SER A 484 13.66 -39.14 -30.55
C SER A 484 13.37 -39.72 -29.17
N VAL A 485 13.83 -40.95 -28.89
CA VAL A 485 13.63 -41.60 -27.59
C VAL A 485 14.31 -40.82 -26.47
N PHE A 486 15.55 -40.39 -26.65
CA PHE A 486 16.24 -39.54 -25.68
C PHE A 486 15.52 -38.20 -25.50
N GLY A 487 15.07 -37.56 -26.58
CA GLY A 487 14.29 -36.33 -26.52
C GLY A 487 12.99 -36.48 -25.72
N ASP A 488 12.26 -37.60 -25.91
CA ASP A 488 11.05 -37.89 -25.17
C ASP A 488 11.29 -38.11 -23.68
N ILE A 489 12.35 -38.84 -23.31
CA ILE A 489 12.72 -39.05 -21.91
C ILE A 489 13.18 -37.72 -21.28
N ALA A 490 14.02 -36.94 -21.99
CA ALA A 490 14.46 -35.63 -21.52
C ALA A 490 13.27 -34.69 -21.27
N ARG A 491 12.32 -34.65 -22.19
CA ARG A 491 11.10 -33.86 -22.04
C ARG A 491 10.27 -34.32 -20.84
N LYS A 492 10.05 -35.62 -20.67
CA LYS A 492 9.30 -36.15 -19.50
C LYS A 492 9.99 -35.80 -18.18
N ILE A 493 11.32 -35.94 -18.10
CA ILE A 493 12.09 -35.54 -16.91
C ILE A 493 11.98 -34.03 -16.70
N SER A 494 12.14 -33.22 -17.76
CA SER A 494 12.00 -31.77 -17.71
C SER A 494 10.61 -31.34 -17.23
N GLU A 495 9.53 -31.93 -17.76
CA GLU A 495 8.15 -31.64 -17.36
C GLU A 495 7.89 -31.94 -15.88
N LEU A 496 8.44 -33.03 -15.36
CA LEU A 496 8.32 -33.41 -13.95
C LEU A 496 9.16 -32.54 -13.02
N THR A 497 10.16 -31.84 -13.55
CA THR A 497 11.15 -31.05 -12.78
C THR A 497 11.13 -29.58 -13.17
N ARG A 498 10.10 -29.16 -13.90
CA ARG A 498 9.96 -27.82 -14.44
C ARG A 498 9.70 -26.83 -13.30
N GLN A 499 10.45 -25.74 -13.33
CA GLN A 499 10.13 -24.57 -12.52
C GLN A 499 8.83 -23.95 -13.04
N THR A 500 7.94 -23.56 -12.14
CA THR A 500 6.95 -22.51 -12.44
C THR A 500 7.71 -21.19 -12.58
N VAL A 501 8.38 -21.00 -13.71
CA VAL A 501 8.94 -19.70 -14.08
C VAL A 501 7.75 -18.78 -14.35
N LYS A 502 7.58 -17.82 -13.45
CA LYS A 502 6.35 -17.08 -13.13
C LYS A 502 5.59 -17.77 -12.00
N GLY A 503 5.92 -17.36 -10.78
CA GLY A 503 4.89 -17.09 -9.81
C GLY A 503 3.85 -16.19 -10.46
N VAL A 504 2.84 -16.80 -11.08
CA VAL A 504 1.54 -16.18 -11.13
C VAL A 504 1.21 -16.02 -9.66
N VAL A 505 1.21 -14.78 -9.20
CA VAL A 505 0.43 -14.44 -8.01
C VAL A 505 -0.98 -14.83 -8.39
N GLU A 506 -1.38 -16.06 -8.08
CA GLU A 506 -2.78 -16.41 -8.05
C GLU A 506 -3.30 -15.66 -6.83
N ILE A 507 -3.70 -14.40 -7.08
CA ILE A 507 -4.62 -13.71 -6.21
C ILE A 507 -5.88 -14.56 -6.32
N SER A 508 -6.02 -15.57 -5.47
CA SER A 508 -7.30 -16.22 -5.27
C SER A 508 -8.22 -15.10 -4.81
N LYS A 509 -9.06 -14.61 -5.72
CA LYS A 509 -10.24 -13.85 -5.35
C LYS A 509 -11.10 -14.84 -4.58
N ASN A 510 -10.96 -14.85 -3.26
CA ASN A 510 -12.03 -15.26 -2.38
C ASN A 510 -12.88 -14.02 -2.08
#